data_AF-A0A4R5LSG3-F1
#
_entry.id   AF-A0A4R5LSG3-F1
#
_cell.length_a   1.000
_cell.length_b   1.000
_cell.length_c   1.000
_cell.angle_alpha   90.00
_cell.angle_beta   90.00
_cell.angle_gamma   90.00
#
_symmetry.space_group_name_H-M   'P 1'
#
loop_
_entity.id
_entity.type
_entity.pdbx_description
1 polymer ?
#
loop_
_entity_poly.entity_id
_entity_poly.type
_entity_poly.pdbx_seq_one_letter_code
_entity_poly.pdbx_strand_id
1 'polypeptide(L)' 'MTNLALAALPTELASDQDLADRITLLAGQINAANHRLLKLIAEFNRRRGWSGDGTVRSCAHWLNWK' A
#
# COMPACT_ATOMS: atom_id res chain seq x y z
N MET A 1 -1.91 18.30 7.91
CA MET A 1 -2.66 17.04 7.64
C MET A 1 -3.33 17.22 6.30
N THR A 2 -2.63 16.86 5.22
CA THR A 2 -3.14 17.07 3.87
C THR A 2 -4.20 16.01 3.61
N ASN A 3 -5.43 16.47 3.49
CA ASN A 3 -6.61 15.69 3.18
C ASN A 3 -6.36 14.89 1.89
N LEU A 4 -6.09 13.59 2.00
CA LEU A 4 -6.20 12.60 0.92
C LEU A 4 -7.68 12.35 0.62
N ALA A 5 -8.46 13.43 0.49
CA ALA A 5 -9.67 13.37 -0.28
C ALA A 5 -9.24 12.82 -1.63
N LEU A 6 -9.75 11.64 -1.95
CA LEU A 6 -9.89 11.13 -3.29
C LEU A 6 -10.40 12.30 -4.13
N ALA A 7 -9.48 13.07 -4.73
CA ALA A 7 -9.85 14.20 -5.56
C ALA A 7 -10.76 13.59 -6.61
N ALA A 8 -12.02 14.03 -6.61
CA ALA A 8 -13.01 13.55 -7.57
C ALA A 8 -12.31 13.54 -8.93
N LEU A 9 -12.28 12.36 -9.58
CA LEU A 9 -11.71 12.25 -10.92
C LEU A 9 -12.39 13.35 -11.74
N PRO A 10 -11.65 14.29 -12.35
CA PRO A 10 -12.27 15.33 -13.15
C PRO A 10 -13.13 14.63 -14.20
N THR A 11 -14.45 14.75 -14.04
CA THR A 11 -15.42 13.95 -14.80
C THR A 11 -15.49 14.39 -16.27
N GLU A 12 -14.80 15.46 -16.63
CA GLU A 12 -14.85 16.02 -17.98
C GLU A 12 -13.44 16.15 -18.58
N LEU A 13 -13.23 15.42 -19.69
CA LEU A 13 -12.21 15.61 -20.72
C LEU A 13 -10.80 15.04 -20.48
N ALA A 14 -10.67 13.74 -20.17
CA ALA A 14 -9.43 12.99 -20.43
C ALA A 14 -9.62 12.15 -21.71
N SER A 15 -8.68 12.24 -22.65
CA SER A 15 -8.64 11.29 -23.77
C SER A 15 -8.35 9.88 -23.24
N ASP A 16 -8.62 8.84 -24.05
CA ASP A 16 -8.24 7.46 -23.70
C ASP A 16 -6.75 7.35 -23.36
N GLN A 17 -5.90 8.15 -24.03
CA GLN A 17 -4.47 8.23 -23.75
C GLN A 17 -4.18 8.86 -22.39
N ASP A 18 -4.83 9.99 -22.05
CA ASP A 18 -4.66 10.63 -20.74
C ASP A 18 -5.11 9.71 -19.61
N LEU A 19 -6.18 8.93 -19.83
CA LEU A 19 -6.65 7.95 -18.87
C LEU A 19 -5.65 6.79 -18.73
N ALA A 20 -5.12 6.27 -19.84
CA ALA A 20 -4.09 5.23 -19.82
C ALA A 20 -2.81 5.67 -19.10
N ASP A 21 -2.36 6.91 -19.31
CA ASP A 21 -1.19 7.47 -18.65
C ASP A 21 -1.42 7.63 -17.15
N ARG A 22 -2.61 8.09 -16.73
CA ARG A 22 -3.00 8.19 -15.31
C ARG A 22 -3.08 6.83 -14.63
N ILE A 23 -3.66 5.83 -15.30
CA ILE A 23 -3.71 4.44 -14.81
C ILE A 23 -2.29 3.91 -14.63
N THR A 24 -1.44 4.11 -15.64
CA THR A 24 -0.05 3.64 -15.62
C THR A 24 0.75 4.29 -14.49
N LEU A 25 0.60 5.60 -14.31
CA LEU A 25 1.23 6.34 -13.22
C LEU A 25 0.77 5.84 -11.85
N LEU A 26 -0.54 5.70 -11.65
CA LEU A 26 -1.10 5.21 -10.39
C LEU A 26 -0.66 3.78 -10.10
N ALA A 27 -0.66 2.90 -11.11
CA ALA A 27 -0.16 1.53 -10.98
C ALA A 27 1.32 1.51 -10.57
N GLY A 28 2.15 2.37 -11.16
CA GLY A 28 3.55 2.53 -10.77
C GLY A 28 3.71 2.99 -9.32
N GLN A 29 2.91 3.96 -8.88
CA GLN A 29 2.90 4.44 -7.50
C GLN A 29 2.47 3.35 -6.51
N ILE A 30 1.42 2.58 -6.83
CA ILE A 30 0.96 1.43 -6.03
C ILE A 30 2.06 0.38 -5.95
N ASN A 31 2.72 0.04 -7.06
CA ASN A 31 3.81 -0.92 -7.07
C ASN A 31 5.00 -0.47 -6.21
N ALA A 32 5.38 0.82 -6.29
CA ALA A 32 6.42 1.38 -5.45
C ALA A 32 6.03 1.37 -3.96
N ALA A 33 4.77 1.67 -3.63
CA ALA A 33 4.26 1.60 -2.27
C ALA A 33 4.23 0.16 -1.74
N ASN A 34 3.76 -0.80 -2.53
CA ASN A 34 3.75 -2.23 -2.22
C ASN A 34 5.17 -2.76 -1.97
N HIS A 35 6.13 -2.39 -2.82
CA HIS A 35 7.53 -2.77 -2.60
C HIS A 35 8.06 -2.25 -1.24
N ARG A 36 7.82 -0.96 -0.93
CA ARG A 36 8.22 -0.37 0.36
C ARG A 36 7.55 -1.07 1.53
N LEU A 37 6.24 -1.36 1.42
CA LEU A 37 5.48 -2.09 2.43
C LEU A 37 6.07 -3.49 2.68
N LEU A 38 6.34 -4.26 1.62
CA LEU A 38 6.94 -5.60 1.73
C LEU A 38 8.31 -5.56 2.39
N LYS A 39 9.13 -4.52 2.14
CA LYS A 39 10.43 -4.36 2.82
C LYS A 39 10.26 -4.12 4.33
N LEU A 40 9.26 -3.32 4.72
CA LEU A 40 8.93 -3.09 6.14
C LEU A 40 8.42 -4.37 6.81
N ILE A 41 7.49 -5.09 6.17
CA ILE A 41 6.98 -6.37 6.67
C ILE A 41 8.11 -7.38 6.81
N ALA A 42 9.02 -7.46 5.83
CA ALA A 42 10.16 -8.38 5.90
C ALA A 42 11.08 -8.08 7.08
N GLU A 43 11.39 -6.80 7.35
CA GLU A 43 12.18 -6.42 8.51
C GLU A 43 11.45 -6.68 9.83
N PHE A 44 10.16 -6.33 9.90
CA PHE A 44 9.32 -6.59 11.06
C PHE A 44 9.22 -8.09 11.38
N ASN A 45 9.11 -8.93 10.34
CA ASN A 45 9.12 -10.37 10.46
C ASN A 45 10.47 -10.89 10.97
N ARG A 46 11.60 -10.40 10.43
CA ARG A 46 12.95 -10.75 10.91
C ARG A 46 13.16 -10.42 12.38
N ARG A 47 12.69 -9.25 12.82
CA ARG A 47 12.77 -8.81 14.23
C ARG A 47 11.80 -9.55 15.14
N ARG A 48 10.93 -10.40 14.60
CA ARG A 48 9.79 -11.00 15.31
C ARG A 48 8.94 -9.96 16.03
N GLY A 49 8.86 -8.73 15.51
CA GLY A 49 8.13 -7.63 16.18
C GLY A 49 6.62 -7.90 16.30
N TRP A 50 6.11 -8.86 15.55
CA TRP A 50 4.74 -9.36 15.61
C TRP A 50 4.46 -10.25 16.82
N SER A 51 5.47 -10.76 17.53
CA SER A 51 5.28 -11.89 18.46
C SER A 51 4.40 -11.60 19.66
N GLY A 52 4.29 -10.33 20.09
CA GLY A 52 3.48 -9.94 21.26
C GLY A 52 3.80 -10.84 22.47
N ASP A 53 5.07 -10.90 22.86
CA ASP A 53 5.58 -11.79 23.91
C ASP A 53 5.33 -13.29 23.69
N GLY A 54 5.14 -13.70 22.43
CA GLY A 54 4.95 -15.10 22.03
C GLY A 54 3.49 -15.53 21.88
N THR A 55 2.53 -14.63 22.11
CA THR A 55 1.09 -14.89 21.99
C THR A 55 0.60 -14.95 20.54
N VAL A 56 1.28 -14.24 19.64
CA VAL A 56 0.93 -14.18 18.21
C VAL A 56 1.69 -15.27 17.45
N ARG A 57 0.99 -16.02 16.59
CA ARG A 57 1.54 -17.24 15.96
C ARG A 57 2.47 -17.00 14.78
N SER A 58 2.31 -15.89 14.05
CA SER A 58 3.14 -15.54 12.90
C SER A 58 2.94 -14.07 12.50
N CYS A 59 3.84 -13.53 11.69
CA CYS A 59 3.66 -12.20 11.10
C CYS A 59 2.38 -12.11 10.24
N ALA A 60 2.03 -13.19 9.53
CA ALA A 60 0.79 -13.25 8.76
C ALA A 60 -0.45 -13.21 9.68
N HIS A 61 -0.39 -13.89 10.83
CA HIS A 61 -1.46 -13.82 11.82
C HIS A 61 -1.62 -12.40 12.36
N TRP A 62 -0.51 -11.71 12.67
CA TRP A 62 -0.52 -10.30 13.10
C TRP A 62 -1.14 -9.37 12.06
N LEU A 63 -0.75 -9.50 10.78
CA LEU A 63 -1.26 -8.68 9.68
C LEU A 63 -2.77 -8.89 9.40
N ASN A 64 -3.35 -10.00 9.84
CA ASN A 64 -4.75 -10.32 9.59
C ASN A 64 -5.73 -9.54 10.48
N TRP A 65 -5.30 -8.97 11.61
CA TRP A 65 -6.19 -8.29 12.57
C TRP A 65 -5.66 -6.97 13.11
N LYS A 66 -4.47 -6.55 12.71
CA LYS A 66 -3.92 -5.22 13.00
C LYS A 66 -4.33 -4.22 11.93
#